data_AF-A0A0A2AE86-F1
#
_entry.id   AF-A0A0A2AE86-F1
#
_cell.length_a   1.000
_cell.length_b   1.000
_cell.length_c   1.000
_cell.angle_alpha   90.00
_cell.angle_beta   90.00
_cell.angle_gamma   90.00
#
_symmetry.space_group_name_H-M   'P 1'
#
loop_
_entity.id
_entity.type
_entity.pdbx_description
1 polymer ?
#
loop_
_entity_poly.entity_id
_entity_poly.type
_entity_poly.pdbx_seq_one_letter_code
_entity_poly.pdbx_strand_id
1 'polypeptide(L)' 'MRSFLILFSGIFAGLYFSWPGIVISKNWKCFNNIIAKSSEDKISIKAVLEVSPSYLIKSKNKNMPSKLRIVADACFR' A
#
# COMPACT_ATOMS: atom_id res chain seq x y z
N MET A 1 2.56 33.53 -3.15
CA MET A 1 1.63 32.70 -2.35
C MET A 1 0.71 31.83 -3.21
N ARG A 2 0.02 32.38 -4.22
CA ARG A 2 -0.91 31.65 -5.11
C ARG A 2 -0.31 30.42 -5.82
N SER A 3 0.95 30.49 -6.27
CA SER A 3 1.61 29.38 -6.98
C SER A 3 1.85 28.15 -6.09
N PHE A 4 2.20 28.36 -4.82
CA PHE A 4 2.38 27.24 -3.88
C PHE A 4 1.08 26.49 -3.62
N LEU A 5 -0.05 27.20 -3.49
CA LEU A 5 -1.36 26.56 -3.30
C LEU A 5 -1.74 25.65 -4.47
N ILE A 6 -1.42 26.07 -5.71
CA ILE A 6 -1.67 25.28 -6.92
C ILE A 6 -0.77 24.03 -6.96
N LEU A 7 0.50 24.17 -6.57
CA LEU A 7 1.43 23.03 -6.51
C LEU A 7 0.98 22.00 -5.47
N PHE A 8 0.60 22.44 -4.26
CA PHE A 8 0.12 21.54 -3.23
C PHE A 8 -1.20 20.88 -3.61
N SER A 9 -2.18 21.63 -4.15
CA SER A 9 -3.46 21.05 -4.55
C SER A 9 -3.31 20.00 -5.64
N GLY A 10 -2.39 20.21 -6.60
CA GLY A 10 -2.06 19.23 -7.63
C GLY A 10 -1.46 17.94 -7.05
N ILE A 11 -0.58 18.04 -6.06
CA ILE A 11 0.02 16.87 -5.39
C ILE A 11 -1.04 16.07 -4.63
N PHE A 12 -1.88 16.75 -3.84
CA PHE A 12 -2.96 16.08 -3.09
C PHE A 12 -4.00 15.45 -4.02
N ALA A 13 -4.38 16.13 -5.09
CA ALA A 13 -5.28 15.58 -6.10
C ALA A 13 -4.67 14.35 -6.77
N GLY A 14 -3.39 14.40 -7.17
CA GLY A 14 -2.69 13.26 -7.77
C GLY A 14 -2.58 12.06 -6.85
N LEU A 15 -2.29 12.28 -5.56
CA LEU A 15 -2.27 11.23 -4.54
C LEU A 15 -3.65 10.63 -4.32
N TYR A 16 -4.70 11.46 -4.27
CA TYR A 16 -6.07 11.01 -4.12
C TYR A 16 -6.55 10.19 -5.32
N PHE A 17 -6.24 10.59 -6.55
CA PHE A 17 -6.56 9.80 -7.74
C PHE A 17 -5.77 8.48 -7.82
N SER A 18 -4.53 8.47 -7.32
CA SER A 18 -3.70 7.26 -7.33
C SER A 18 -4.09 6.28 -6.21
N TRP A 19 -4.52 6.81 -5.07
CA TRP A 19 -4.90 6.04 -3.88
C TRP A 19 -6.11 6.67 -3.17
N PRO A 20 -7.33 6.54 -3.73
CA PRO A 20 -8.53 7.08 -3.10
C PRO A 20 -8.80 6.39 -1.75
N GLY A 21 -8.38 5.13 -1.62
CA GLY A 21 -8.52 4.35 -0.40
C GLY A 21 -7.70 4.86 0.77
N ILE A 22 -6.73 5.77 0.58
CA ILE A 22 -5.95 6.33 1.70
C ILE A 22 -6.82 7.15 2.66
N VAL A 23 -7.97 7.64 2.19
CA VAL A 23 -8.94 8.40 2.99
C VAL A 23 -9.91 7.45 3.72
N ILE A 24 -9.91 6.15 3.40
CA ILE A 24 -10.86 5.17 3.93
C ILE A 24 -10.23 4.39 5.10
N SER A 25 -10.83 4.50 6.29
CA SER A 25 -10.34 3.82 7.50
C SER A 25 -10.30 2.29 7.40
N LYS A 26 -11.23 1.69 6.63
CA LYS A 26 -11.25 0.26 6.34
C LYS A 26 -9.98 -0.22 5.62
N ASN A 27 -9.44 0.61 4.74
CA ASN A 27 -8.25 0.30 3.94
C ASN A 27 -6.97 0.42 4.79
N TRP A 28 -6.96 1.35 5.75
CA TRP A 28 -5.94 1.38 6.81
C TRP A 28 -5.97 0.14 7.70
N LYS A 29 -7.16 -0.39 8.00
CA LYS A 29 -7.30 -1.66 8.74
C LYS A 29 -6.76 -2.85 7.93
N CYS A 30 -6.96 -2.87 6.60
CA CYS A 30 -6.34 -3.84 5.69
C CYS A 30 -4.81 -3.77 5.79
N PHE A 31 -4.24 -2.57 5.61
CA PHE A 31 -2.80 -2.36 5.62
C PHE A 31 -2.15 -2.73 6.96
N ASN A 32 -2.70 -2.24 8.07
CA ASN A 32 -2.18 -2.49 9.41
C ASN A 32 -2.27 -3.96 9.81
N ASN A 33 -3.33 -4.67 9.41
CA ASN A 33 -3.46 -6.11 9.67
C ASN A 33 -2.37 -6.91 8.91
N ILE A 34 -2.07 -6.53 7.66
CA ILE A 34 -1.02 -7.18 6.87
C ILE A 34 0.37 -6.87 7.45
N ILE A 35 0.63 -5.63 7.88
CA ILE A 35 1.91 -5.25 8.50
C ILE A 35 2.10 -5.91 9.87
N ALA A 36 1.09 -5.88 10.74
CA ALA A 36 1.16 -6.49 12.06
C ALA A 36 1.41 -8.00 11.98
N LYS A 37 0.69 -8.70 11.08
CA LYS A 37 0.95 -10.12 10.80
C LYS A 37 2.33 -10.36 10.19
N SER A 38 2.87 -9.42 9.42
CA SER A 38 4.22 -9.53 8.88
C SER A 38 5.33 -9.28 9.93
N SER A 39 5.03 -8.64 11.06
CA SER A 39 6.00 -8.38 12.13
C SER A 39 6.01 -9.44 13.23
N GLU A 40 4.85 -10.02 13.53
CA GLU A 40 4.71 -11.06 14.57
C GLU A 40 5.21 -12.42 14.07
N ASP A 41 5.02 -12.71 12.79
CA ASP A 41 5.45 -13.96 12.20
C ASP A 41 6.71 -13.75 11.33
N LYS A 42 7.77 -14.52 11.61
CA LYS A 42 8.83 -14.86 10.64
C LYS A 42 8.29 -15.67 9.44
N ILE A 43 7.00 -15.56 9.13
CA ILE A 43 6.28 -16.25 8.06
C ILE A 43 6.11 -15.22 6.96
N SER A 44 6.74 -15.53 5.84
CA SER A 44 6.80 -14.69 4.67
C SER A 44 5.42 -14.10 4.34
N ILE A 45 5.41 -12.80 4.00
CA ILE A 45 4.31 -12.04 3.36
C ILE A 45 3.61 -12.85 2.22
N LYS A 46 4.28 -13.90 1.72
CA LYS A 46 3.79 -15.00 0.89
C LYS A 46 2.47 -15.64 1.36
N ALA A 47 2.25 -15.86 2.66
CA ALA A 47 1.05 -16.54 3.16
C ALA A 47 -0.19 -15.61 3.21
N VAL A 48 0.04 -14.31 3.42
CA VAL A 48 -1.04 -13.30 3.46
C VAL A 48 -1.42 -12.85 2.04
N LEU A 49 -0.47 -12.84 1.11
CA LEU A 49 -0.72 -12.63 -0.33
C LEU A 49 -1.28 -13.89 -1.03
N GLU A 50 -1.32 -15.04 -0.37
CA GLU A 50 -1.90 -16.29 -0.89
C GLU A 50 -3.43 -16.18 -1.10
N VAL A 51 -4.05 -15.18 -0.47
CA VAL A 51 -5.47 -14.83 -0.68
C VAL A 51 -5.66 -13.91 -1.91
N SER A 52 -4.58 -13.37 -2.51
CA SER A 52 -4.62 -12.62 -3.78
C SER A 52 -3.54 -13.13 -4.76
N PRO A 53 -3.86 -14.15 -5.58
CA PRO A 53 -2.89 -14.98 -6.31
C PRO A 53 -2.02 -14.21 -7.33
N SER A 54 -2.44 -13.01 -7.75
CA SER A 54 -1.76 -12.22 -8.78
C SER A 54 -0.46 -11.56 -8.30
N TYR A 55 -0.30 -11.32 -6.99
CA TYR A 55 0.84 -10.56 -6.45
C TYR A 55 2.03 -11.45 -6.03
N LEU A 56 1.81 -12.75 -5.88
CA LEU A 56 2.81 -13.71 -5.40
C LEU A 56 3.87 -14.10 -6.43
N ILE A 57 3.50 -14.15 -7.71
CA ILE A 57 4.38 -14.69 -8.77
C ILE A 57 5.59 -13.76 -9.02
N LYS A 58 5.56 -12.48 -8.59
CA LYS A 58 6.61 -11.47 -8.88
C LYS A 58 7.46 -11.04 -7.67
N SER A 59 7.30 -11.66 -6.49
CA SER A 59 7.82 -11.12 -5.21
C SER A 59 9.07 -11.84 -4.65
N LYS A 60 9.51 -12.97 -5.24
CA LYS A 60 10.56 -13.86 -4.68
C LYS A 60 11.93 -13.19 -4.40
N ASN A 61 12.21 -12.01 -4.98
CA ASN A 61 13.47 -11.27 -4.76
C ASN A 61 13.26 -9.74 -4.84
N LYS A 62 12.43 -9.17 -3.97
CA LYS A 62 12.19 -7.71 -3.94
C LYS A 62 12.48 -7.11 -2.56
N ASN A 63 13.18 -5.96 -2.57
CA ASN A 63 13.56 -5.17 -1.40
C ASN A 63 12.33 -4.75 -0.56
N MET A 64 12.51 -4.56 0.76
CA MET A 64 11.49 -4.09 1.72
C MET A 64 10.58 -2.96 1.18
N PRO A 65 11.08 -1.87 0.54
CA PRO A 65 10.21 -0.82 -0.01
C PRO A 65 9.28 -1.30 -1.12
N SER A 66 9.73 -2.25 -1.94
CA SER A 66 8.91 -2.82 -3.01
C SER A 66 7.77 -3.67 -2.47
N LYS A 67 7.99 -4.37 -1.34
CA LYS A 67 6.94 -5.13 -0.65
C LYS A 67 5.90 -4.20 -0.06
N LEU A 68 6.35 -3.12 0.60
CA LEU A 68 5.46 -2.11 1.18
C LEU A 68 4.60 -1.43 0.10
N ARG A 69 5.19 -1.13 -1.07
CA ARG A 69 4.46 -0.60 -2.23
C ARG A 69 3.38 -1.56 -2.72
N ILE A 70 3.64 -2.86 -2.79
CA ILE A 70 2.65 -3.85 -3.24
C ILE A 70 1.46 -3.94 -2.26
N VAL A 71 1.74 -3.96 -0.96
CA VAL A 71 0.68 -4.00 0.08
C VAL A 71 -0.13 -2.71 0.08
N ALA A 72 0.54 -1.56 -0.05
CA ALA A 72 -0.15 -0.28 -0.22
C ALA A 72 -1.05 -0.30 -1.46
N ASP A 73 -0.59 -0.87 -2.57
CA ASP A 73 -1.35 -0.94 -3.84
C ASP A 73 -2.60 -1.78 -3.64
N ALA A 74 -2.46 -2.96 -3.03
CA ALA A 74 -3.56 -3.86 -2.77
C ALA A 74 -4.61 -3.32 -1.78
N CYS A 75 -4.22 -2.53 -0.77
CA CYS A 75 -5.16 -2.05 0.25
C CYS A 75 -5.76 -0.68 -0.08
N PHE A 76 -5.03 0.23 -0.74
CA PHE A 76 -5.48 1.61 -0.91
C PHE A 76 -5.97 1.92 -2.33
N ARG A 77 -5.66 1.08 -3.34
CA ARG A 77 -6.06 1.29 -4.73
C ARG A 77 -7.36 0.56 -5.02
#